data_AF-A0A1Y1Q6U1-F1
#
_entry.id   AF-A0A1Y1Q6U1-F1
#
_cell.length_a   1.000
_cell.length_b   1.000
_cell.length_c   1.000
_cell.angle_alpha   90.00
_cell.angle_beta   90.00
_cell.angle_gamma   90.00
#
_symmetry.space_group_name_H-M   'P 1'
#
loop_
_entity.id
_entity.type
_entity.pdbx_description
1 polymer ?
#
loop_
_entity_poly.entity_id
_entity_poly.type
_entity_poly.pdbx_seq_one_letter_code
_entity_poly.pdbx_strand_id
1 'polypeptide(L)'
;MNYFGKNILCQQVQPRDDAYSVDNERQQGDALSLFSVSVIGSYNYIPEWRFFDDGTIQPGMGATGALQRFGYNSLMPHGWPLTDYKVGIAHLHNFFWKLDFELGGTPNDDAVEEINYTQSEGKTLR
;
A
#
# COMPACT_ATOMS: atom_id res chain seq x y z
N MET A 1 -4.25 19.78 6.13
CA MET A 1 -4.94 20.08 4.84
C MET A 1 -6.44 20.16 5.10
N ASN A 2 -7.12 21.21 4.62
CA ASN A 2 -8.56 21.45 4.88
C ASN A 2 -9.32 21.61 3.56
N TYR A 3 -10.53 21.05 3.47
CA TYR A 3 -11.46 21.23 2.36
C TYR A 3 -12.81 21.70 2.91
N PHE A 4 -13.25 22.91 2.52
CA PHE A 4 -14.43 23.58 3.09
C PHE A 4 -14.48 23.55 4.63
N GLY A 5 -13.33 23.79 5.28
CA GLY A 5 -13.23 23.82 6.75
C GLY A 5 -13.27 22.46 7.43
N LYS A 6 -13.20 21.36 6.67
CA LYS A 6 -13.05 19.99 7.20
C LYS A 6 -11.64 19.46 6.97
N ASN A 7 -11.06 18.86 8.00
CA ASN A 7 -9.82 18.09 7.87
C ASN A 7 -10.09 16.88 6.97
N ILE A 8 -9.34 16.77 5.88
CA ILE A 8 -9.43 15.67 4.90
C ILE A 8 -8.21 14.75 4.90
N LEU A 9 -7.20 15.10 5.70
CA LEU A 9 -5.95 14.37 5.82
C LEU A 9 -5.73 14.03 7.30
N CYS A 10 -5.52 12.76 7.56
CA CYS A 10 -5.02 12.26 8.84
C CYS A 10 -3.49 12.26 8.80
N GLN A 11 -2.89 12.69 9.90
CA GLN A 11 -1.46 12.68 10.12
C GLN A 11 -1.18 12.03 11.45
N GLN A 12 -0.27 11.06 11.47
CA GLN A 12 0.13 10.34 12.68
C GLN A 12 1.64 10.12 12.66
N VAL A 13 2.31 10.41 13.77
CA VAL A 13 3.67 9.92 14.00
C VAL A 13 3.54 8.73 14.93
N GLN A 14 4.07 7.59 14.53
CA GLN A 14 4.01 6.35 15.29
C GLN A 14 5.42 5.76 15.43
N PRO A 15 5.71 5.09 16.56
CA PRO A 15 6.86 4.21 16.67
C PRO A 15 6.90 3.21 15.53
N ARG A 16 8.08 3.00 14.94
CA ARG A 16 8.37 1.83 14.11
C ARG A 16 9.33 0.91 14.86
N ASP A 17 9.76 -0.16 14.19
CA ASP A 17 10.85 -1.01 14.67
C ASP A 17 12.18 -0.22 14.75
N ASP A 18 13.30 -0.92 14.80
CA ASP A 18 14.58 -0.29 15.11
C ASP A 18 15.08 0.61 14.01
N ALA A 19 15.42 1.85 14.38
CA ALA A 19 16.26 2.72 13.57
C ALA A 19 17.63 2.08 13.35
N TYR A 20 18.18 1.50 14.41
CA TYR A 20 19.33 0.60 14.31
C TYR A 20 19.33 -0.42 15.45
N SER A 21 19.98 -1.54 15.20
CA SER A 21 20.19 -2.62 16.16
C SER A 21 21.55 -3.25 15.90
N VAL A 22 22.46 -3.17 16.89
CA VAL A 22 23.81 -3.74 16.85
C VAL A 22 24.18 -4.28 18.22
N ASP A 23 24.50 -5.57 18.30
CA ASP A 23 24.79 -6.28 19.55
C ASP A 23 23.71 -6.04 20.64
N ASN A 24 24.02 -5.24 21.66
CA ASN A 24 23.12 -4.87 22.75
C ASN A 24 22.62 -3.42 22.65
N GLU A 25 22.99 -2.69 21.61
CA GLU A 25 22.53 -1.33 21.34
C GLU A 25 21.35 -1.35 20.36
N ARG A 26 20.27 -0.72 20.75
CA ARG A 26 19.04 -0.64 19.96
C ARG A 26 18.38 0.72 20.15
N GLN A 27 17.98 1.32 19.05
CA GLN A 27 17.21 2.56 19.04
C GLN A 27 15.93 2.34 18.25
N GLN A 28 14.79 2.62 18.88
CA GLN A 28 13.51 2.66 18.20
C GLN A 28 13.49 3.84 17.22
N GLY A 29 12.99 3.61 16.02
CA GLY A 29 12.71 4.68 15.06
C GLY A 29 11.27 5.16 15.11
N ASP A 30 10.97 6.19 14.32
CA ASP A 30 9.62 6.70 14.10
C ASP A 30 9.25 6.73 12.61
N ALA A 31 7.94 6.72 12.34
CA ALA A 31 7.38 6.92 11.02
C ALA A 31 6.22 7.91 11.05
N LEU A 32 6.19 8.81 10.07
CA LEU A 32 5.07 9.69 9.77
C LEU A 32 4.14 8.99 8.76
N SER A 33 2.91 8.70 9.16
CA SER A 33 1.82 8.29 8.28
C SER A 33 0.93 9.47 7.90
N LEU A 34 0.71 9.63 6.60
CA LEU A 34 -0.27 10.53 6.01
C LEU A 34 -1.28 9.70 5.24
N PHE A 35 -2.56 9.79 5.60
CA PHE A 35 -3.61 9.05 4.89
C PHE A 35 -4.91 9.83 4.81
N SER A 36 -5.74 9.45 3.84
CA SER A 36 -7.12 9.91 3.72
C SER A 36 -8.03 8.71 3.46
N VAL A 37 -9.35 8.90 3.57
CA VAL A 37 -10.33 7.84 3.30
C VAL A 37 -11.27 8.32 2.21
N SER A 38 -11.32 7.58 1.10
CA SER A 38 -12.23 7.82 -0.02
C SER A 38 -13.30 6.74 -0.05
N VAL A 39 -14.56 7.14 0.18
CA VAL A 39 -15.72 6.24 0.10
C VAL A 39 -16.23 6.22 -1.35
N ILE A 40 -16.14 5.08 -2.01
CA ILE A 40 -16.58 4.90 -3.40
C ILE A 40 -17.47 3.66 -3.48
N GLY A 41 -18.77 3.88 -3.72
CA GLY A 41 -19.75 2.81 -3.65
C GLY A 41 -19.78 2.20 -2.24
N SER A 42 -19.61 0.88 -2.14
CA SER A 42 -19.58 0.17 -0.85
C SER A 42 -18.19 0.06 -0.22
N TYR A 43 -17.15 0.56 -0.89
CA TYR A 43 -15.76 0.42 -0.46
C TYR A 43 -15.21 1.71 0.15
N ASN A 44 -14.30 1.53 1.11
CA ASN A 44 -13.46 2.58 1.66
C ASN A 44 -12.02 2.32 1.20
N TYR A 45 -11.48 3.22 0.39
CA TYR A 45 -10.08 3.19 -0.05
C TYR A 45 -9.25 4.15 0.79
N ILE A 46 -8.10 3.67 1.25
CA ILE A 46 -7.23 4.36 2.20
C ILE A 46 -5.84 4.47 1.57
N PRO A 47 -5.58 5.44 0.68
CA PRO A 47 -4.23 5.76 0.28
C PRO A 47 -3.43 6.25 1.49
N GLU A 48 -2.30 5.61 1.73
CA GLU A 48 -1.37 5.92 2.81
C GLU A 48 0.02 6.18 2.22
N TRP A 49 0.67 7.21 2.74
CA TRP A 49 2.11 7.43 2.58
C TRP A 49 2.76 7.36 3.95
N ARG A 50 3.73 6.46 4.12
CA ARG A 50 4.59 6.41 5.30
C ARG A 50 5.98 6.89 4.97
N PHE A 51 6.47 7.82 5.78
CA PHE A 51 7.82 8.37 5.72
C PHE A 51 8.56 7.96 6.99
N PHE A 52 9.63 7.19 6.82
CA PHE A 52 10.42 6.66 7.92
C PHE A 52 11.60 7.60 8.19
N ASP A 53 12.07 7.63 9.42
CA ASP A 53 13.23 8.43 9.85
C ASP A 53 14.57 8.01 9.23
N ASP A 54 14.64 6.87 8.53
CA ASP A 54 15.78 6.42 7.74
C ASP A 54 15.72 6.85 6.25
N GLY A 55 14.70 7.62 5.87
CA GLY A 55 14.48 8.08 4.51
C GLY A 55 13.64 7.13 3.64
N THR A 56 13.21 5.98 4.16
CA THR A 56 12.29 5.08 3.44
C THR A 56 10.95 5.76 3.20
N ILE A 57 10.46 5.66 1.95
CA ILE A 57 9.12 6.10 1.55
C ILE A 57 8.31 4.86 1.19
N GLN A 58 7.20 4.64 1.88
CA GLN A 58 6.33 3.49 1.65
C GLN A 58 4.91 3.94 1.25
N PRO A 59 4.56 3.90 -0.05
CA PRO A 59 3.18 3.99 -0.48
C PRO A 59 2.40 2.73 -0.07
N GLY A 60 1.16 2.91 0.35
CA GLY A 60 0.23 1.83 0.68
C GLY A 60 -1.19 2.13 0.23
N MET A 61 -1.97 1.08 -0.01
CA MET A 61 -3.40 1.17 -0.28
C MET A 61 -4.16 0.22 0.61
N GLY A 62 -4.94 0.76 1.55
CA GLY A 62 -5.96 0.02 2.27
C GLY A 62 -7.25 -0.08 1.46
N ALA A 63 -7.90 -1.24 1.46
CA ALA A 63 -9.23 -1.43 0.91
C ALA A 63 -10.10 -2.16 1.95
N THR A 64 -11.21 -1.55 2.34
CA THR A 64 -12.16 -2.11 3.31
C THR A 64 -13.59 -1.69 2.94
N GLY A 65 -14.55 -1.89 3.83
CA GLY A 65 -15.97 -1.67 3.59
C GLY A 65 -16.70 -2.96 3.23
N ALA A 66 -17.85 -2.84 2.56
CA ALA A 66 -18.68 -3.97 2.20
C ALA A 66 -18.41 -4.44 0.77
N LEU A 67 -18.46 -5.75 0.56
CA LEU A 67 -18.40 -6.32 -0.78
C LEU A 67 -19.59 -5.84 -1.61
N GLN A 68 -19.30 -5.12 -2.70
CA GLN A 68 -20.32 -4.61 -3.62
C GLN A 68 -20.69 -5.62 -4.71
N ARG A 69 -19.75 -6.46 -5.12
CA ARG A 69 -19.92 -7.42 -6.22
C ARG A 69 -20.37 -8.77 -5.69
N PHE A 70 -21.67 -9.03 -5.77
CA PHE A 70 -22.26 -10.32 -5.43
C PHE A 70 -23.44 -10.65 -6.35
N GLY A 71 -23.81 -11.93 -6.41
CA GLY A 71 -25.00 -12.41 -7.12
C GLY A 71 -25.47 -13.76 -6.59
N TYR A 72 -26.20 -14.51 -7.41
CA TYR A 72 -26.78 -15.81 -7.05
C TYR A 72 -25.83 -16.98 -7.34
N ASN A 73 -26.25 -18.19 -6.94
CA ASN A 73 -25.45 -19.41 -7.08
C ASN A 73 -25.04 -19.76 -8.52
N SER A 74 -25.74 -19.23 -9.53
CA SER A 74 -25.32 -19.37 -10.94
C SER A 74 -23.95 -18.75 -11.24
N LEU A 75 -23.46 -17.84 -10.39
CA LEU A 75 -22.15 -17.19 -10.53
C LEU A 75 -21.03 -17.87 -9.73
N MET A 76 -21.28 -19.04 -9.14
CA MET A 76 -20.25 -19.82 -8.44
C MET A 76 -18.96 -20.05 -9.25
N PRO A 77 -18.98 -20.28 -10.58
CA PRO A 77 -17.74 -20.39 -11.36
C PRO A 77 -16.88 -19.13 -11.41
N HIS A 78 -17.42 -17.98 -10.97
CA HIS A 78 -16.77 -16.67 -11.02
C HIS A 78 -16.59 -16.04 -9.64
N GLY A 79 -16.68 -16.83 -8.56
CA GLY A 79 -16.69 -16.27 -7.21
C GLY A 79 -16.64 -17.31 -6.11
N TRP A 80 -16.96 -16.87 -4.90
CA TRP A 80 -17.00 -17.70 -3.69
C TRP A 80 -18.34 -17.54 -2.97
N PRO A 81 -18.94 -18.61 -2.43
CA PRO A 81 -20.18 -18.51 -1.66
C PRO A 81 -19.95 -17.68 -0.38
N LEU A 82 -20.86 -16.74 -0.14
CA LEU A 82 -20.92 -15.92 1.09
C LEU A 82 -22.00 -16.46 2.04
N THR A 83 -23.12 -16.90 1.48
CA THR A 83 -24.24 -17.57 2.15
C THR A 83 -24.86 -18.59 1.18
N ASP A 84 -25.84 -19.36 1.64
CA ASP A 84 -26.50 -20.43 0.84
C ASP A 84 -27.08 -19.98 -0.52
N TYR A 85 -27.39 -18.69 -0.67
CA TYR A 85 -28.00 -18.13 -1.89
C TYR A 85 -27.22 -16.95 -2.48
N LYS A 86 -26.01 -16.68 -1.97
CA LYS A 86 -25.25 -15.49 -2.30
C LYS A 86 -23.79 -15.84 -2.60
N VAL A 87 -23.32 -15.43 -3.77
CA VAL A 87 -21.94 -15.59 -4.22
C VAL A 87 -21.28 -14.23 -4.32
N GLY A 88 -20.10 -14.08 -3.73
CA GLY A 88 -19.22 -12.93 -3.92
C GLY A 88 -18.43 -13.10 -5.21
N ILE A 89 -18.60 -12.17 -6.14
CA ILE A 89 -18.01 -12.26 -7.48
C ILE A 89 -16.56 -11.79 -7.42
N ALA A 90 -15.66 -12.55 -8.05
CA ALA A 90 -14.27 -12.18 -8.19
C ALA A 90 -14.14 -10.84 -8.94
N HIS A 91 -13.27 -9.97 -8.44
CA HIS A 91 -13.00 -8.66 -9.01
C HIS A 91 -11.58 -8.23 -8.66
N LEU A 92 -11.06 -7.22 -9.36
CA LEU A 92 -9.71 -6.71 -9.20
C LEU A 92 -9.75 -5.27 -8.69
N HIS A 93 -8.72 -4.91 -7.93
CA HIS A 93 -8.39 -3.52 -7.58
C HIS A 93 -7.00 -3.24 -8.14
N ASN A 94 -6.89 -2.22 -8.99
CA ASN A 94 -5.62 -1.80 -9.58
C ASN A 94 -5.27 -0.43 -9.04
N PHE A 95 -4.02 -0.26 -8.61
CA PHE A 95 -3.50 0.99 -8.07
C PHE A 95 -2.27 1.38 -8.88
N PHE A 96 -2.21 2.66 -9.24
CA PHE A 96 -1.13 3.22 -10.04
C PHE A 96 -0.59 4.45 -9.33
N TRP A 97 0.73 4.53 -9.21
CA TRP A 97 1.42 5.69 -8.67
C TRP A 97 2.28 6.32 -9.75
N LYS A 98 2.31 7.65 -9.77
CA LYS A 98 3.34 8.39 -10.49
C LYS A 98 4.36 8.84 -9.45
N LEU A 99 5.59 8.35 -9.58
CA LEU A 99 6.73 8.74 -8.74
C LEU A 99 7.68 9.55 -9.61
N ASP A 100 8.03 10.73 -9.13
CA ASP A 100 8.96 11.69 -9.75
C ASP A 100 9.99 11.97 -8.66
N PHE A 101 11.17 11.36 -8.76
CA PHE A 101 12.11 11.30 -7.64
C PHE A 101 13.05 12.50 -7.60
N GLU A 102 13.35 13.09 -8.76
CA GLU A 102 14.24 14.25 -8.91
C GLU A 102 15.57 14.03 -8.17
N LEU A 103 16.16 12.84 -8.34
CA LEU A 103 17.36 12.45 -7.60
C LEU A 103 18.54 13.31 -8.02
N GLY A 104 19.10 14.08 -7.08
CA GLY A 104 20.20 15.00 -7.38
C GLY A 104 19.78 16.35 -7.97
N GLY A 105 18.47 16.67 -7.98
CA GLY A 105 17.96 18.00 -8.33
C GLY A 105 17.80 18.25 -9.84
N THR A 106 17.86 17.21 -10.66
CA THR A 106 17.53 17.28 -12.09
C THR A 106 16.29 16.41 -12.32
N PRO A 107 15.22 16.94 -12.95
CA PRO A 107 13.94 16.22 -13.05
C PRO A 107 13.81 15.31 -14.28
N ASN A 108 14.80 15.25 -15.17
CA ASN A 108 14.69 14.58 -16.48
C ASN A 108 15.79 13.54 -16.73
N ASP A 109 16.56 13.18 -15.71
CA ASP A 109 17.70 12.25 -15.78
C ASP A 109 17.60 11.08 -14.79
N ASP A 110 16.47 10.94 -14.09
CA ASP A 110 16.18 9.78 -13.26
C ASP A 110 16.34 8.48 -14.08
N ALA A 111 17.21 7.59 -13.61
CA ALA A 111 17.46 6.29 -14.22
C ALA A 111 16.87 5.18 -13.35
N VAL A 112 16.35 4.13 -13.99
CA VAL A 112 15.86 2.93 -13.32
C VAL A 112 16.77 1.76 -13.67
N GLU A 113 17.30 1.09 -12.64
CA GLU A 113 18.06 -0.14 -12.77
C GLU A 113 17.24 -1.33 -12.27
N GLU A 114 17.26 -2.42 -13.04
CA GLU A 114 16.66 -3.69 -12.66
C GLU A 114 17.77 -4.68 -12.28
N ILE A 115 17.75 -5.14 -11.03
CA ILE A 115 18.71 -6.13 -10.55
C ILE A 115 18.09 -7.52 -10.70
N ASN A 116 18.68 -8.31 -11.58
CA ASN A 116 18.25 -9.68 -11.87
C ASN A 116 19.23 -10.72 -11.30
N TYR A 117 18.69 -11.90 -10.95
CA TYR A 117 19.48 -13.01 -10.46
C TYR A 117 19.18 -14.30 -11.23
N THR A 118 20.22 -15.06 -11.55
CA THR A 118 20.07 -16.40 -12.11
C THR A 118 19.79 -17.39 -10.99
N GLN A 119 18.76 -18.22 -11.14
CA GLN A 119 18.50 -19.31 -10.21
C GLN A 119 18.99 -20.63 -10.79
N SER A 120 19.65 -21.45 -9.97
CA SER A 120 19.93 -22.86 -10.25
C SER A 120 19.58 -23.70 -9.03
N GLU A 121 18.80 -24.77 -9.24
CA GLU A 121 18.32 -25.67 -8.17
C GLU A 121 17.67 -24.93 -6.98
N GLY A 122 16.94 -23.84 -7.25
CA GLY A 122 16.29 -23.03 -6.23
C GLY A 122 17.22 -22.15 -5.39
N LYS A 123 18.49 -21.99 -5.81
CA LYS A 123 19.45 -21.07 -5.20
C LYS A 123 19.78 -19.93 -6.16
N THR A 124 19.86 -18.72 -5.60
CA THR A 124 20.40 -17.54 -6.28
C THR A 124 21.89 -17.77 -6.54
N LEU A 125 22.28 -17.84 -7.81
CA LEU A 125 23.69 -17.87 -8.21
C LEU A 125 24.20 -16.43 -8.32
N ARG A 126 25.35 -16.15 -7.72
CA ARG A 126 26.12 -14.92 -7.93
C ARG A 126 27.11 -15.12 -9.07
#